data_AF-A0A1H9JY49-F1
#
_entry.id   AF-A0A1H9JY49-F1
#
_cell.length_a   1.000
_cell.length_b   1.000
_cell.length_c   1.000
_cell.angle_alpha   90.00
_cell.angle_beta   90.00
_cell.angle_gamma   90.00
#
_symmetry.space_group_name_H-M   'P 1'
#
loop_
_entity.id
_entity.type
_entity.pdbx_description
1 polymer ?
#
loop_
_entity_poly.entity_id
_entity_poly.type
_entity_poly.pdbx_seq_one_letter_code
_entity_poly.pdbx_strand_id
1 'polypeptide(L)'
;MAHRYIKKILDARVYDAAIETPLDEATSLSSRLDNRVLLKREDLQPVFSFKLRGAYNKMAQLTEEERKRGVIAASAGNHAQGLAMSAKILGVKATIVMPKTTPDIKVNSVRARGGKVVLHGETFDEASRHSFKLVEEQGLTYVHPYDDIDVIAGQGTIAMELLRQESGPIDAVFVPVGGGGLISGIAVYIKYLRPETKVIGVESEDSACLKAALEAGERVILPQVGIFADGVAVAQIGENTFELCQQFVDEVITVNTDEICAAIKDIFEDTRSITEPAGALAVAGLKKYVARESAKNQTLIAIDSGANVNFDRLRHIAERSELGENREAIIAVKIPERPGSFKAFCSALGKRNITEFNYRYADDNDAQIFVGVQLRSGIDARAELLTELKSEAYKVIDLSDNEMAKLHVRYMVGGHAPNSVTNEILYRFEFPERPGALMNFLKKLGGRWNISMFHYRNHGAAYGRVLVGLQVPEDERLQVTQFLDDIGYNYWEETENPAYKLFLG
;
A
#
# COMPACT_ATOMS: atom_id res chain seq x y z
N MET A 1 11.90 -16.84 -32.13
CA MET A 1 11.15 -15.77 -31.45
C MET A 1 12.04 -14.85 -30.61
N ALA A 2 12.77 -15.35 -29.60
CA ALA A 2 13.60 -14.53 -28.71
C ALA A 2 14.55 -13.55 -29.43
N HIS A 3 15.30 -14.03 -30.44
CA HIS A 3 16.23 -13.21 -31.24
C HIS A 3 15.63 -11.92 -31.81
N ARG A 4 14.32 -11.92 -32.15
CA ARG A 4 13.61 -10.72 -32.65
C ARG A 4 13.56 -9.63 -31.58
N TYR A 5 13.26 -10.01 -30.34
CA TYR A 5 13.17 -9.08 -29.21
C TYR A 5 14.56 -8.66 -28.73
N ILE A 6 15.54 -9.56 -28.65
CA ILE A 6 16.91 -9.22 -28.22
C ILE A 6 17.50 -8.11 -29.08
N LYS A 7 17.43 -8.24 -30.40
CA LYS A 7 17.91 -7.19 -31.31
C LYS A 7 17.20 -5.86 -31.04
N LYS A 8 15.86 -5.87 -30.94
CA LYS A 8 15.07 -4.65 -30.67
C LYS A 8 15.36 -4.03 -29.30
N ILE A 9 15.68 -4.82 -28.28
CA ILE A 9 16.06 -4.34 -26.95
C ILE A 9 17.41 -3.64 -27.02
N LEU A 10 18.39 -4.23 -27.71
CA LEU A 10 19.73 -3.66 -27.88
C LEU A 10 19.72 -2.40 -28.77
N ASP A 11 18.85 -2.36 -29.79
CA ASP A 11 18.66 -1.21 -30.67
C ASP A 11 17.73 -0.13 -30.06
N ALA A 12 17.20 -0.35 -28.85
CA ALA A 12 16.22 0.55 -28.24
C ALA A 12 16.84 1.89 -27.85
N ARG A 13 16.15 2.99 -28.17
CA ARG A 13 16.65 4.36 -27.98
C ARG A 13 16.21 5.00 -26.66
N VAL A 14 16.05 4.20 -25.60
CA VAL A 14 15.40 4.66 -24.36
C VAL A 14 16.15 5.80 -23.66
N TYR A 15 17.48 5.85 -23.75
CA TYR A 15 18.33 6.77 -22.98
C TYR A 15 18.31 8.23 -23.45
N ASP A 16 17.65 8.52 -24.57
CA ASP A 16 17.37 9.90 -24.95
C ASP A 16 16.34 10.56 -24.00
N ALA A 17 15.59 9.76 -23.24
CA ALA A 17 14.56 10.23 -22.30
C ALA A 17 14.65 9.58 -20.90
N ALA A 18 14.96 8.28 -20.83
CA ALA A 18 15.13 7.53 -19.60
C ALA A 18 16.57 7.64 -19.07
N ILE A 19 16.73 7.38 -17.78
CA ILE A 19 18.04 7.17 -17.17
C ILE A 19 18.29 5.68 -16.95
N GLU A 20 19.55 5.29 -16.85
CA GLU A 20 19.89 4.03 -16.20
C GLU A 20 19.65 4.17 -14.70
N THR A 21 18.72 3.38 -14.18
CA THR A 21 18.33 3.44 -12.77
C THR A 21 19.25 2.59 -11.91
N PRO A 22 19.43 2.93 -10.62
CA PRO A 22 20.28 2.13 -9.75
C PRO A 22 19.66 0.76 -9.44
N LEU A 23 20.54 -0.17 -9.06
CA LEU A 23 20.22 -1.47 -8.49
C LEU A 23 20.70 -1.43 -7.04
N ASP A 24 19.83 -1.00 -6.13
CA ASP A 24 20.16 -0.76 -4.73
C ASP A 24 20.03 -2.05 -3.92
N GLU A 25 20.91 -2.27 -2.95
CA GLU A 25 20.73 -3.35 -1.96
C GLU A 25 19.77 -2.90 -0.86
N ALA A 26 18.71 -3.68 -0.64
CA ALA A 26 17.79 -3.48 0.48
C ALA A 26 18.37 -4.14 1.73
N THR A 27 19.27 -3.46 2.44
CA THR A 27 20.09 -4.04 3.51
C THR A 27 19.25 -4.62 4.67
N SER A 28 18.22 -3.90 5.12
CA SER A 28 17.33 -4.35 6.19
C SER A 28 16.51 -5.57 5.76
N LEU A 29 15.90 -5.51 4.58
CA LEU A 29 15.16 -6.64 4.01
C LEU A 29 16.06 -7.86 3.76
N SER A 30 17.27 -7.65 3.27
CA SER A 30 18.27 -8.70 3.04
C SER A 30 18.63 -9.42 4.33
N SER A 31 18.98 -8.65 5.37
CA SER A 31 19.31 -9.21 6.68
C SER A 31 18.13 -9.96 7.31
N ARG A 32 16.90 -9.45 7.15
CA ARG A 32 15.70 -10.08 7.72
C ARG A 32 15.33 -11.38 7.01
N LEU A 33 15.58 -11.48 5.70
CA LEU A 33 15.23 -12.64 4.89
C LEU A 33 16.36 -13.67 4.75
N ASP A 34 17.57 -13.41 5.27
CA ASP A 34 18.74 -14.29 5.09
C ASP A 34 19.07 -14.53 3.61
N ASN A 35 18.89 -13.49 2.78
CA ASN A 35 19.11 -13.47 1.33
C ASN A 35 19.66 -12.10 0.92
N ARG A 36 20.33 -12.00 -0.24
CA ARG A 36 20.73 -10.72 -0.82
C ARG A 36 19.61 -10.18 -1.70
N VAL A 37 18.93 -9.14 -1.25
CA VAL A 37 17.80 -8.53 -1.94
C VAL A 37 18.22 -7.22 -2.60
N LEU A 38 18.03 -7.14 -3.91
CA LEU A 38 18.33 -5.96 -4.71
C LEU A 38 17.03 -5.36 -5.29
N LEU A 39 16.96 -4.03 -5.35
CA LEU A 39 15.84 -3.27 -5.86
C LEU A 39 16.25 -2.53 -7.13
N LYS A 40 15.61 -2.83 -8.26
CA LYS A 40 15.79 -2.09 -9.50
C LYS A 40 14.86 -0.87 -9.50
N ARG A 41 15.44 0.32 -9.32
CA ARG A 41 14.75 1.56 -8.93
C ARG A 41 14.13 2.34 -10.09
N GLU A 42 13.17 1.73 -10.79
CA GLU A 42 12.45 2.38 -11.89
C GLU A 42 11.51 3.51 -11.45
N ASP A 43 11.24 3.61 -10.16
CA ASP A 43 10.60 4.75 -9.51
C ASP A 43 11.40 6.06 -9.63
N LEU A 44 12.71 5.99 -9.91
CA LEU A 44 13.59 7.17 -10.06
C LEU A 44 13.62 7.74 -11.49
N GLN A 45 12.87 7.15 -12.43
CA GLN A 45 12.73 7.75 -13.77
C GLN A 45 12.11 9.15 -13.69
N PRO A 46 12.31 10.04 -14.69
CA PRO A 46 11.73 11.40 -14.69
C PRO A 46 10.19 11.48 -14.62
N VAL A 47 9.50 10.38 -14.93
CA VAL A 47 8.03 10.24 -14.81
C VAL A 47 7.63 9.31 -13.65
N PHE A 48 8.56 9.03 -12.75
CA PHE A 48 8.41 8.19 -11.57
C PHE A 48 7.93 6.76 -11.85
N SER A 49 8.25 6.22 -13.03
CA SER A 49 7.97 4.84 -13.42
C SER A 49 8.70 4.43 -14.70
N PHE A 50 8.80 3.12 -14.92
CA PHE A 50 9.43 2.53 -16.12
C PHE A 50 8.73 2.86 -17.44
N LYS A 51 7.47 3.31 -17.42
CA LYS A 51 6.63 3.46 -18.63
C LYS A 51 7.23 4.39 -19.69
N LEU A 52 8.13 5.30 -19.28
CA LEU A 52 8.88 6.17 -20.19
C LEU A 52 9.67 5.38 -21.23
N ARG A 53 10.26 4.25 -20.86
CA ARG A 53 11.14 3.45 -21.72
C ARG A 53 10.41 2.95 -22.96
N GLY A 54 9.37 2.13 -22.77
CA GLY A 54 8.60 1.61 -23.91
C GLY A 54 7.82 2.67 -24.67
N ALA A 55 7.26 3.69 -24.00
CA ALA A 55 6.59 4.78 -24.68
C ALA A 55 7.56 5.55 -25.60
N TYR A 56 8.74 5.91 -25.08
CA TYR A 56 9.77 6.56 -25.88
C TYR A 56 10.27 5.67 -27.02
N ASN A 57 10.55 4.40 -26.75
CA ASN A 57 11.07 3.49 -27.78
C ASN A 57 10.09 3.27 -28.93
N LYS A 58 8.79 3.18 -28.65
CA LYS A 58 7.76 3.13 -29.69
C LYS A 58 7.75 4.42 -30.50
N MET A 59 7.74 5.56 -29.82
CA MET A 59 7.65 6.86 -30.48
C MET A 59 8.90 7.20 -31.32
N ALA A 60 10.08 6.79 -30.87
CA ALA A 60 11.33 7.00 -31.59
C ALA A 60 11.35 6.28 -32.95
N GLN A 61 10.58 5.20 -33.08
CA GLN A 61 10.45 4.39 -34.30
C GLN A 61 9.33 4.86 -35.24
N LEU A 62 8.57 5.90 -34.89
CA LEU A 62 7.54 6.46 -35.76
C LEU A 62 8.17 6.99 -37.04
N THR A 63 7.50 6.71 -38.16
CA THR A 63 7.79 7.32 -39.46
C THR A 63 7.50 8.82 -39.42
N GLU A 64 8.08 9.56 -40.37
CA GLU A 64 7.86 11.01 -40.48
C GLU A 64 6.36 11.36 -40.65
N GLU A 65 5.61 10.54 -41.40
CA GLU A 65 4.18 10.74 -41.60
C GLU A 65 3.37 10.50 -40.30
N GLU A 66 3.70 9.46 -39.54
CA GLU A 66 3.08 9.23 -38.23
C GLU A 66 3.41 10.34 -37.23
N ARG A 67 4.66 10.83 -37.21
CA ARG A 67 5.08 11.94 -36.35
C ARG A 67 4.30 13.23 -36.66
N LYS A 68 4.10 13.55 -37.94
CA LYS A 68 3.30 14.71 -38.37
C LYS A 68 1.84 14.62 -37.94
N ARG A 69 1.23 13.43 -38.04
CA ARG A 69 -0.16 13.19 -37.61
C ARG A 69 -0.28 13.26 -36.09
N GLY A 70 0.68 12.70 -35.36
CA GLY A 70 0.70 12.63 -33.92
C GLY A 70 0.22 11.30 -33.37
N VAL A 71 0.34 11.15 -32.06
CA VAL A 71 0.04 9.92 -31.33
C VAL A 71 -1.15 10.07 -30.40
N ILE A 72 -1.74 8.94 -30.04
CA ILE A 72 -2.86 8.88 -29.10
C ILE A 72 -2.75 7.66 -28.18
N ALA A 73 -3.21 7.79 -26.94
CA ALA A 73 -3.47 6.66 -26.04
C ALA A 73 -4.62 6.98 -25.07
N ALA A 74 -5.26 5.93 -24.56
CA ALA A 74 -6.15 6.05 -23.40
C ALA A 74 -5.39 5.63 -22.13
N SER A 75 -5.21 6.58 -21.21
CA SER A 75 -4.59 6.33 -19.90
C SER A 75 -4.72 7.56 -19.01
N ALA A 76 -4.96 7.36 -17.71
CA ALA A 76 -4.91 8.39 -16.68
C ALA A 76 -3.72 8.23 -15.72
N GLY A 77 -2.76 7.34 -16.02
CA GLY A 77 -1.70 6.94 -15.08
C GLY A 77 -0.28 7.04 -15.65
N ASN A 78 0.59 6.13 -15.24
CA ASN A 78 2.01 6.11 -15.58
C ASN A 78 2.29 6.13 -17.09
N HIS A 79 1.49 5.40 -17.88
CA HIS A 79 1.62 5.41 -19.35
C HIS A 79 1.33 6.79 -19.95
N ALA A 80 0.32 7.49 -19.44
CA ALA A 80 -0.01 8.84 -19.88
C ALA A 80 1.16 9.81 -19.65
N GLN A 81 1.80 9.73 -18.49
CA GLN A 81 2.95 10.57 -18.15
C GLN A 81 4.16 10.24 -19.03
N GLY A 82 4.47 8.95 -19.21
CA GLY A 82 5.53 8.49 -20.10
C GLY A 82 5.33 8.95 -21.54
N LEU A 83 4.13 8.76 -22.08
CA LEU A 83 3.78 9.17 -23.45
C LEU A 83 3.88 10.70 -23.62
N ALA A 84 3.33 11.48 -22.69
CA ALA A 84 3.38 12.93 -22.75
C ALA A 84 4.82 13.45 -22.76
N MET A 85 5.66 12.92 -21.86
CA MET A 85 7.08 13.31 -21.79
C MET A 85 7.85 12.92 -23.06
N SER A 86 7.66 11.70 -23.56
CA SER A 86 8.27 11.25 -24.82
C SER A 86 7.87 12.13 -26.00
N ALA A 87 6.60 12.51 -26.09
CA ALA A 87 6.08 13.38 -27.13
C ALA A 87 6.71 14.78 -27.09
N LYS A 88 6.86 15.35 -25.89
CA LYS A 88 7.53 16.64 -25.68
C LYS A 88 9.00 16.59 -26.12
N ILE A 89 9.73 15.53 -25.79
CA ILE A 89 11.14 15.37 -26.17
C ILE A 89 11.28 15.23 -27.70
N LEU A 90 10.40 14.45 -28.34
CA LEU A 90 10.45 14.17 -29.77
C LEU A 90 9.79 15.25 -30.64
N GLY A 91 9.15 16.26 -30.05
CA GLY A 91 8.40 17.28 -30.79
C GLY A 91 7.15 16.74 -31.49
N VAL A 92 6.57 15.65 -30.99
CA VAL A 92 5.38 14.99 -31.56
C VAL A 92 4.14 15.42 -30.77
N LYS A 93 3.00 15.60 -31.44
CA LYS A 93 1.73 15.88 -30.76
C LYS A 93 1.22 14.60 -30.10
N ALA A 94 0.96 14.63 -28.78
CA ALA A 94 0.33 13.52 -28.07
C ALA A 94 -1.06 13.89 -27.55
N THR A 95 -2.06 13.10 -27.93
CA THR A 95 -3.42 13.16 -27.39
C THR A 95 -3.61 12.04 -26.36
N ILE A 96 -4.07 12.38 -25.17
CA ILE A 96 -4.31 11.41 -24.10
C ILE A 96 -5.77 11.49 -23.69
N VAL A 97 -6.47 10.38 -23.91
CA VAL A 97 -7.89 10.26 -23.58
C VAL A 97 -8.02 9.72 -22.16
N MET A 98 -8.82 10.41 -21.35
CA MET A 98 -9.05 10.08 -19.94
C MET A 98 -10.56 10.15 -19.64
N PRO A 99 -11.08 9.37 -18.67
CA PRO A 99 -12.44 9.56 -18.16
C PRO A 99 -12.66 10.97 -17.62
N LYS A 100 -13.88 11.50 -17.72
CA LYS A 100 -14.26 12.80 -17.12
C LYS A 100 -14.11 12.82 -15.61
N THR A 101 -14.23 11.66 -14.97
CA THR A 101 -14.04 11.43 -13.52
C THR A 101 -12.59 11.43 -13.08
N THR A 102 -11.63 11.59 -14.01
CA THR A 102 -10.20 11.59 -13.68
C THR A 102 -9.85 12.79 -12.79
N PRO A 103 -9.20 12.58 -11.63
CA PRO A 103 -8.79 13.67 -10.75
C PRO A 103 -7.90 14.71 -11.45
N ASP A 104 -8.12 16.00 -11.15
CA ASP A 104 -7.40 17.11 -11.77
C ASP A 104 -5.87 16.99 -11.64
N ILE A 105 -5.37 16.41 -10.55
CA ILE A 105 -3.93 16.20 -10.37
C ILE A 105 -3.32 15.30 -11.47
N LYS A 106 -4.03 14.25 -11.90
CA LYS A 106 -3.59 13.34 -12.96
C LYS A 106 -3.67 14.02 -14.34
N VAL A 107 -4.74 14.79 -14.56
CA VAL A 107 -4.93 15.60 -15.79
C VAL A 107 -3.83 16.65 -15.92
N ASN A 108 -3.58 17.41 -14.86
CA ASN A 108 -2.59 18.49 -14.85
C ASN A 108 -1.16 17.96 -14.99
N SER A 109 -0.86 16.79 -14.42
CA SER A 109 0.43 16.12 -14.59
C SER A 109 0.77 15.79 -16.04
N VAL A 110 -0.24 15.44 -16.85
CA VAL A 110 -0.08 15.20 -18.29
C VAL A 110 0.04 16.51 -19.07
N ARG A 111 -0.80 17.51 -18.75
CA ARG A 111 -0.72 18.84 -19.39
C ARG A 111 0.63 19.52 -19.16
N ALA A 112 1.17 19.45 -17.93
CA ALA A 112 2.49 20.00 -17.59
C ALA A 112 3.63 19.35 -18.39
N ARG A 113 3.42 18.10 -18.84
CA ARG A 113 4.36 17.37 -19.70
C ARG A 113 4.12 17.57 -21.19
N GLY A 114 3.21 18.44 -21.59
CA GLY A 114 2.94 18.79 -22.99
C GLY A 114 1.91 17.91 -23.71
N GLY A 115 1.24 17.00 -22.98
CA GLY A 115 0.17 16.18 -23.54
C GLY A 115 -1.15 16.96 -23.68
N LYS A 116 -1.84 16.78 -24.80
CA LYS A 116 -3.23 17.25 -25.00
C LYS A 116 -4.18 16.26 -24.34
N VAL A 117 -4.85 16.66 -23.25
CA VAL A 117 -5.84 15.81 -22.58
C VAL A 117 -7.22 15.98 -23.22
N VAL A 118 -7.87 14.85 -23.52
CA VAL A 118 -9.28 14.78 -23.95
C VAL A 118 -10.06 14.01 -22.88
N LEU A 119 -10.97 14.69 -22.19
CA LEU A 119 -11.85 14.07 -21.19
C LEU A 119 -13.10 13.52 -21.87
N HIS A 120 -13.27 12.20 -21.86
CA HIS A 120 -14.38 11.53 -22.51
C HIS A 120 -14.81 10.27 -21.74
N GLY A 121 -16.13 10.07 -21.64
CA GLY A 121 -16.72 8.96 -20.91
C GLY A 121 -16.62 9.08 -19.39
N GLU A 122 -17.34 8.21 -18.68
CA GLU A 122 -17.29 8.10 -17.22
C GLU A 122 -16.31 7.01 -16.76
N THR A 123 -16.02 6.05 -17.65
CA THR A 123 -15.18 4.88 -17.39
C THR A 123 -13.95 4.83 -18.29
N PHE A 124 -12.92 4.08 -17.87
CA PHE A 124 -11.72 3.85 -18.71
C PHE A 124 -12.07 3.21 -20.05
N ASP A 125 -13.01 2.26 -20.09
CA ASP A 125 -13.41 1.58 -21.32
C ASP A 125 -14.10 2.52 -22.32
N GLU A 126 -14.89 3.48 -21.84
CA GLU A 126 -15.45 4.53 -22.69
C GLU A 126 -14.37 5.46 -23.25
N ALA A 127 -13.41 5.88 -22.41
CA ALA A 127 -12.26 6.68 -22.85
C ALA A 127 -11.41 5.92 -23.88
N SER A 128 -11.19 4.62 -23.66
CA SER A 128 -10.46 3.72 -24.56
C SER A 128 -11.15 3.58 -25.92
N ARG A 129 -12.45 3.25 -25.94
CA ARG A 129 -13.24 3.19 -27.19
C ARG A 129 -13.22 4.52 -27.93
N HIS A 130 -13.32 5.64 -27.22
CA HIS A 130 -13.22 6.95 -27.85
C HIS A 130 -11.84 7.20 -28.47
N SER A 131 -10.76 6.76 -27.83
CA SER A 131 -9.41 6.88 -28.41
C SER A 131 -9.27 6.10 -29.73
N PHE A 132 -9.84 4.89 -29.84
CA PHE A 132 -9.86 4.14 -31.10
C PHE A 132 -10.69 4.82 -32.19
N LYS A 133 -11.83 5.42 -31.82
CA LYS A 133 -12.60 6.24 -32.77
C LYS A 133 -11.77 7.42 -33.32
N LEU A 134 -11.01 8.10 -32.48
CA LEU A 134 -10.13 9.20 -32.90
C LEU A 134 -8.95 8.70 -33.77
N VAL A 135 -8.46 7.48 -33.54
CA VAL A 135 -7.48 6.83 -34.43
C VAL A 135 -8.06 6.67 -35.83
N GLU A 136 -9.28 6.14 -35.95
CA GLU A 136 -9.96 5.95 -37.24
C GLU A 136 -10.26 7.28 -37.95
N GLU A 137 -10.73 8.29 -37.21
CA GLU A 137 -11.15 9.58 -37.78
C GLU A 137 -9.97 10.50 -38.15
N GLN A 138 -8.88 10.48 -37.37
CA GLN A 138 -7.77 11.45 -37.51
C GLN A 138 -6.47 10.80 -37.99
N GLY A 139 -6.42 9.46 -38.12
CA GLY A 139 -5.24 8.73 -38.55
C GLY A 139 -4.07 8.82 -37.58
N LEU A 140 -4.34 9.04 -36.29
CA LEU A 140 -3.34 9.11 -35.22
C LEU A 140 -2.74 7.73 -34.94
N THR A 141 -1.47 7.66 -34.56
CA THR A 141 -0.85 6.39 -34.15
C THR A 141 -1.18 6.07 -32.70
N TYR A 142 -1.85 4.93 -32.46
CA TYR A 142 -2.12 4.46 -31.10
C TYR A 142 -0.83 3.92 -30.45
N VAL A 143 -0.48 4.43 -29.26
CA VAL A 143 0.67 3.93 -28.50
C VAL A 143 0.18 3.05 -27.35
N HIS A 144 0.24 1.75 -27.55
CA HIS A 144 -0.25 0.77 -26.58
C HIS A 144 0.55 0.85 -25.26
N PRO A 145 -0.10 0.75 -24.07
CA PRO A 145 0.60 0.74 -22.79
C PRO A 145 1.51 -0.48 -22.52
N TYR A 146 1.44 -1.54 -23.33
CA TYR A 146 2.15 -2.80 -23.07
C TYR A 146 2.19 -3.76 -24.28
N ASP A 147 1.08 -3.95 -24.99
CA ASP A 147 0.93 -4.95 -26.05
C ASP A 147 1.41 -4.44 -27.43
N ASP A 148 2.66 -4.00 -27.48
CA ASP A 148 3.34 -3.60 -28.70
C ASP A 148 4.80 -4.02 -28.61
N ILE A 149 5.35 -4.52 -29.71
CA ILE A 149 6.68 -5.12 -29.77
C ILE A 149 7.78 -4.12 -29.42
N ASP A 150 7.64 -2.86 -29.85
CA ASP A 150 8.60 -1.80 -29.55
C ASP A 150 8.46 -1.32 -28.11
N VAL A 151 7.24 -1.33 -27.57
CA VAL A 151 6.99 -1.06 -26.16
C VAL A 151 7.67 -2.12 -25.29
N ILE A 152 7.44 -3.41 -25.57
CA ILE A 152 8.06 -4.55 -24.88
C ILE A 152 9.59 -4.46 -24.95
N ALA A 153 10.13 -4.18 -26.14
CA ALA A 153 11.58 -4.02 -26.31
C ALA A 153 12.15 -2.85 -25.50
N GLY A 154 11.44 -1.73 -25.42
CA GLY A 154 11.83 -0.62 -24.55
C GLY A 154 11.86 -1.03 -23.08
N GLN A 155 10.89 -1.82 -22.61
CA GLN A 155 10.89 -2.29 -21.23
C GLN A 155 12.02 -3.30 -20.96
N GLY A 156 12.36 -4.13 -21.94
CA GLY A 156 13.46 -5.10 -21.85
C GLY A 156 14.83 -4.47 -21.61
N THR A 157 15.01 -3.17 -21.87
CA THR A 157 16.24 -2.45 -21.52
C THR A 157 16.55 -2.47 -20.03
N ILE A 158 15.54 -2.66 -19.17
CA ILE A 158 15.73 -2.82 -17.73
C ILE A 158 16.54 -4.09 -17.43
N ALA A 159 16.26 -5.20 -18.13
CA ALA A 159 17.02 -6.44 -17.97
C ALA A 159 18.45 -6.30 -18.48
N MET A 160 18.67 -5.52 -19.54
CA MET A 160 20.02 -5.18 -20.02
C MET A 160 20.83 -4.45 -18.94
N GLU A 161 20.24 -3.46 -18.29
CA GLU A 161 20.89 -2.76 -17.18
C GLU A 161 21.13 -3.67 -15.99
N LEU A 162 20.09 -4.41 -15.57
CA LEU A 162 20.12 -5.31 -14.42
C LEU A 162 21.25 -6.35 -14.54
N LEU A 163 21.39 -7.02 -15.70
CA LEU A 163 22.45 -8.01 -15.92
C LEU A 163 23.84 -7.40 -16.05
N ARG A 164 23.94 -6.10 -16.39
CA ARG A 164 25.21 -5.35 -16.38
C ARG A 164 25.60 -4.91 -14.97
N GLN A 165 24.62 -4.56 -14.16
CA GLN A 165 24.79 -4.09 -12.79
C GLN A 165 25.07 -5.23 -11.81
N GLU A 166 24.51 -6.43 -12.04
CA GLU A 166 24.77 -7.64 -11.25
C GLU A 166 25.48 -8.72 -12.07
N SER A 167 26.80 -8.80 -11.92
CA SER A 167 27.65 -9.77 -12.63
C SER A 167 27.63 -11.16 -12.00
N GLY A 168 27.25 -11.29 -10.72
CA GLY A 168 27.17 -12.57 -10.01
C GLY A 168 25.93 -13.39 -10.41
N PRO A 169 25.78 -14.60 -9.85
CA PRO A 169 24.60 -15.43 -10.07
C PRO A 169 23.34 -14.73 -9.52
N ILE A 170 22.23 -14.87 -10.25
CA ILE A 170 20.92 -14.33 -9.86
C ILE A 170 19.96 -15.51 -9.81
N ASP A 171 19.39 -15.78 -8.63
CA ASP A 171 18.48 -16.90 -8.42
C ASP A 171 17.09 -16.59 -9.00
N ALA A 172 16.56 -15.40 -8.71
CA ALA A 172 15.25 -14.98 -9.20
C ALA A 172 15.11 -13.46 -9.37
N VAL A 173 14.36 -13.06 -10.41
CA VAL A 173 13.91 -11.69 -10.65
C VAL A 173 12.39 -11.64 -10.59
N PHE A 174 11.87 -10.81 -9.69
CA PHE A 174 10.44 -10.60 -9.44
C PHE A 174 9.97 -9.36 -10.19
N VAL A 175 8.97 -9.54 -11.05
CA VAL A 175 8.50 -8.47 -11.94
C VAL A 175 7.01 -8.25 -11.74
N PRO A 176 6.54 -7.01 -11.50
CA PRO A 176 5.12 -6.75 -11.37
C PRO A 176 4.43 -6.90 -12.73
N VAL A 177 3.26 -7.52 -12.72
CA VAL A 177 2.50 -7.84 -13.92
C VAL A 177 1.13 -7.16 -13.86
N GLY A 178 0.88 -6.31 -14.87
CA GLY A 178 -0.46 -5.91 -15.29
C GLY A 178 -0.70 -6.48 -16.68
N GLY A 179 -0.61 -5.65 -17.71
CA GLY A 179 -0.71 -6.11 -19.11
C GLY A 179 0.50 -6.86 -19.66
N GLY A 180 1.49 -7.25 -18.84
CA GLY A 180 2.60 -8.11 -19.26
C GLY A 180 3.81 -7.43 -19.92
N GLY A 181 3.69 -6.21 -20.44
CA GLY A 181 4.76 -5.60 -21.25
C GLY A 181 6.14 -5.50 -20.58
N LEU A 182 6.18 -5.27 -19.26
CA LEU A 182 7.41 -5.22 -18.48
C LEU A 182 8.05 -6.61 -18.35
N ILE A 183 7.29 -7.59 -17.82
CA ILE A 183 7.79 -8.94 -17.59
C ILE A 183 8.16 -9.63 -18.90
N SER A 184 7.41 -9.45 -19.98
CA SER A 184 7.74 -10.06 -21.27
C SER A 184 9.08 -9.57 -21.80
N GLY A 185 9.36 -8.26 -21.68
CA GLY A 185 10.62 -7.67 -22.11
C GLY A 185 11.81 -8.10 -21.23
N ILE A 186 11.60 -8.19 -19.92
CA ILE A 186 12.62 -8.66 -18.97
C ILE A 186 12.89 -10.15 -19.17
N ALA A 187 11.84 -10.97 -19.22
CA ALA A 187 11.93 -12.42 -19.31
C ALA A 187 12.66 -12.88 -20.57
N VAL A 188 12.28 -12.35 -21.75
CA VAL A 188 12.92 -12.75 -23.01
C VAL A 188 14.42 -12.43 -23.02
N TYR A 189 14.84 -11.32 -22.42
CA TYR A 189 16.23 -10.91 -22.35
C TYR A 189 17.03 -11.74 -21.35
N ILE A 190 16.50 -11.91 -20.13
CA ILE A 190 17.15 -12.73 -19.10
C ILE A 190 17.26 -14.17 -19.58
N LYS A 191 16.19 -14.79 -20.06
CA LYS A 191 16.22 -16.19 -20.51
C LYS A 191 17.14 -16.45 -21.69
N TYR A 192 17.42 -15.43 -22.50
CA TYR A 192 18.38 -15.55 -23.59
C TYR A 192 19.84 -15.58 -23.10
N LEU A 193 20.18 -14.80 -22.07
CA LEU A 193 21.57 -14.66 -21.58
C LEU A 193 21.90 -15.52 -20.36
N ARG A 194 20.92 -15.71 -19.47
CA ARG A 194 21.01 -16.42 -18.19
C ARG A 194 19.75 -17.28 -18.00
N PRO A 195 19.57 -18.35 -18.79
CA PRO A 195 18.38 -19.20 -18.73
C PRO A 195 18.10 -19.82 -17.35
N GLU A 196 19.14 -19.96 -16.52
CA GLU A 196 19.09 -20.45 -15.14
C GLU A 196 18.40 -19.49 -14.16
N THR A 197 18.42 -18.18 -14.43
CA THR A 197 17.75 -17.20 -13.57
C THR A 197 16.24 -17.32 -13.70
N LYS A 198 15.53 -17.48 -12.58
CA LYS A 198 14.06 -17.50 -12.58
C LYS A 198 13.52 -16.09 -12.82
N VAL A 199 12.50 -15.98 -13.66
CA VAL A 199 11.73 -14.76 -13.86
C VAL A 199 10.31 -15.02 -13.39
N ILE A 200 9.96 -14.42 -12.26
CA ILE A 200 8.72 -14.66 -11.55
C ILE A 200 7.82 -13.43 -11.70
N GLY A 201 6.65 -13.62 -12.28
CA GLY A 201 5.62 -12.59 -12.31
C GLY A 201 4.94 -12.44 -10.96
N VAL A 202 4.65 -11.20 -10.58
CA VAL A 202 3.87 -10.92 -9.39
C VAL A 202 2.63 -10.12 -9.76
N GLU A 203 1.46 -10.63 -9.39
CA GLU A 203 0.15 -10.01 -9.63
C GLU A 203 -0.56 -9.72 -8.31
N SER A 204 -1.46 -8.74 -8.31
CA SER A 204 -2.43 -8.61 -7.23
C SER A 204 -3.47 -9.72 -7.35
N GLU A 205 -3.89 -10.30 -6.22
CA GLU A 205 -4.96 -11.31 -6.20
C GLU A 205 -6.25 -10.82 -6.89
N ASP A 206 -6.56 -9.52 -6.78
CA ASP A 206 -7.74 -8.92 -7.39
C ASP A 206 -7.57 -8.63 -8.90
N SER A 207 -6.41 -8.88 -9.49
CA SER A 207 -6.10 -8.56 -10.90
C SER A 207 -5.11 -9.53 -11.54
N ALA A 208 -5.20 -10.82 -11.18
CA ALA A 208 -4.28 -11.87 -11.58
C ALA A 208 -4.53 -12.40 -13.01
N CYS A 209 -4.42 -11.52 -14.02
CA CYS A 209 -4.80 -11.82 -15.40
C CYS A 209 -3.83 -12.78 -16.11
N LEU A 210 -2.52 -12.69 -15.83
CA LEU A 210 -1.52 -13.60 -16.39
C LEU A 210 -1.65 -14.98 -15.77
N LYS A 211 -1.82 -15.08 -14.44
CA LYS A 211 -2.02 -16.37 -13.78
C LYS A 211 -3.23 -17.10 -14.35
N ALA A 212 -4.37 -16.41 -14.44
CA ALA A 212 -5.59 -16.98 -15.01
C ALA A 212 -5.39 -17.43 -16.47
N ALA A 213 -4.65 -16.66 -17.27
CA ALA A 213 -4.36 -17.01 -18.66
C ALA A 213 -3.38 -18.21 -18.79
N LEU A 214 -2.37 -18.30 -17.93
CA LEU A 214 -1.45 -19.43 -17.92
C LEU A 214 -2.14 -20.73 -17.50
N GLU A 215 -3.01 -20.67 -16.50
CA GLU A 215 -3.82 -21.82 -16.04
C GLU A 215 -4.80 -22.31 -17.12
N ALA A 216 -5.40 -21.38 -17.87
CA ALA A 216 -6.31 -21.71 -18.97
C ALA A 216 -5.56 -22.15 -20.26
N GLY A 217 -4.27 -21.80 -20.40
CA GLY A 217 -3.51 -21.98 -21.63
C GLY A 217 -3.86 -20.99 -22.74
N GLU A 218 -4.76 -20.04 -22.48
CA GLU A 218 -5.22 -19.01 -23.40
C GLU A 218 -5.55 -17.68 -22.68
N ARG A 219 -5.67 -16.58 -23.42
CA ARG A 219 -5.98 -15.26 -22.84
C ARG A 219 -7.41 -15.21 -22.33
N VAL A 220 -7.59 -15.07 -21.02
CA VAL A 220 -8.90 -14.92 -20.37
C VAL A 220 -9.17 -13.48 -19.95
N ILE A 221 -10.44 -13.08 -19.96
CA ILE A 221 -10.89 -11.77 -19.45
C ILE A 221 -11.41 -11.98 -18.03
N LEU A 222 -10.79 -11.32 -17.06
CA LEU A 222 -11.28 -11.28 -15.68
C LEU A 222 -12.61 -10.52 -15.62
N PRO A 223 -13.60 -11.00 -14.84
CA PRO A 223 -14.89 -10.33 -14.71
C PRO A 223 -14.80 -9.00 -13.97
N GLN A 224 -13.78 -8.84 -13.12
CA GLN A 224 -13.52 -7.64 -12.33
C GLN A 224 -12.03 -7.50 -12.06
N VAL A 225 -11.61 -6.27 -11.78
CA VAL A 225 -10.24 -5.94 -11.37
C VAL A 225 -10.25 -5.07 -10.12
N GLY A 226 -9.29 -5.30 -9.23
CA GLY A 226 -9.04 -4.46 -8.07
C GLY A 226 -8.59 -3.04 -8.43
N ILE A 227 -8.77 -2.11 -7.50
CA ILE A 227 -8.45 -0.68 -7.68
C ILE A 227 -7.32 -0.19 -6.76
N PHE A 228 -6.79 -1.08 -5.93
CA PHE A 228 -5.73 -0.73 -4.99
C PHE A 228 -4.40 -0.51 -5.72
N ALA A 229 -3.96 -1.49 -6.50
CA ALA A 229 -2.80 -1.41 -7.39
C ALA A 229 -3.23 -1.04 -8.82
N ASP A 230 -3.64 0.22 -9.01
CA ASP A 230 -4.22 0.73 -10.26
C ASP A 230 -3.30 0.57 -11.49
N GLY A 231 -1.98 0.61 -11.31
CA GLY A 231 -1.00 0.37 -12.38
C GLY A 231 -1.00 -1.05 -12.96
N VAL A 232 -1.55 -2.03 -12.24
CA VAL A 232 -1.65 -3.45 -12.65
C VAL A 232 -3.09 -3.95 -12.76
N ALA A 233 -4.09 -3.08 -12.60
CA ALA A 233 -5.51 -3.39 -12.72
C ALA A 233 -5.90 -3.64 -14.20
N VAL A 234 -5.48 -4.78 -14.75
CA VAL A 234 -5.69 -5.16 -16.15
C VAL A 234 -6.54 -6.43 -16.21
N ALA A 235 -7.66 -6.37 -16.93
CA ALA A 235 -8.61 -7.48 -16.99
C ALA A 235 -8.14 -8.62 -17.90
N GLN A 236 -7.32 -8.33 -18.92
CA GLN A 236 -6.83 -9.33 -19.85
C GLN A 236 -5.38 -9.01 -20.24
N ILE A 237 -4.51 -10.01 -20.11
CA ILE A 237 -3.11 -9.95 -20.55
C ILE A 237 -3.02 -9.66 -22.06
N GLY A 238 -2.00 -8.94 -22.50
CA GLY A 238 -1.79 -8.63 -23.93
C GLY A 238 -1.46 -9.87 -24.77
N GLU A 239 -1.69 -9.79 -26.08
CA GLU A 239 -1.43 -10.86 -27.05
C GLU A 239 0.05 -11.21 -27.15
N ASN A 240 0.87 -10.24 -27.53
CA ASN A 240 2.31 -10.41 -27.72
C ASN A 240 2.98 -10.73 -26.38
N THR A 241 2.46 -10.14 -25.30
CA THR A 241 3.00 -10.35 -23.96
C THR A 241 2.71 -11.75 -23.45
N PHE A 242 1.51 -12.29 -23.68
CA PHE A 242 1.15 -13.64 -23.26
C PHE A 242 1.97 -14.70 -23.99
N GLU A 243 2.15 -14.53 -25.31
CA GLU A 243 2.97 -15.42 -26.13
C GLU A 243 4.41 -15.55 -25.60
N LEU A 244 4.99 -14.43 -25.15
CA LEU A 244 6.30 -14.42 -24.51
C LEU A 244 6.27 -14.99 -23.09
N CYS A 245 5.26 -14.64 -22.28
CA CYS A 245 5.15 -15.13 -20.91
C CYS A 245 5.03 -16.65 -20.86
N GLN A 246 4.25 -17.27 -21.74
CA GLN A 246 4.12 -18.73 -21.83
C GLN A 246 5.46 -19.44 -22.06
N GLN A 247 6.43 -18.77 -22.70
CA GLN A 247 7.72 -19.37 -23.04
C GLN A 247 8.83 -19.04 -22.03
N PHE A 248 8.80 -17.85 -21.43
CA PHE A 248 9.96 -17.31 -20.71
C PHE A 248 9.72 -17.00 -19.23
N VAL A 249 8.47 -16.97 -18.76
CA VAL A 249 8.15 -16.76 -17.34
C VAL A 249 8.07 -18.11 -16.64
N ASP A 250 8.80 -18.27 -15.54
CA ASP A 250 8.88 -19.54 -14.82
C ASP A 250 7.67 -19.78 -13.92
N GLU A 251 7.13 -18.71 -13.33
CA GLU A 251 6.03 -18.78 -12.37
C GLU A 251 5.32 -17.42 -12.22
N VAL A 252 4.07 -17.44 -11.75
CA VAL A 252 3.34 -16.26 -11.28
C VAL A 252 2.88 -16.43 -9.84
N ILE A 253 3.23 -15.48 -8.97
CA ILE A 253 2.81 -15.38 -7.58
C ILE A 253 1.76 -14.28 -7.44
N THR A 254 0.68 -14.55 -6.70
CA THR A 254 -0.31 -13.53 -6.36
C THR A 254 -0.13 -13.03 -4.93
N VAL A 255 -0.36 -11.74 -4.71
CA VAL A 255 -0.29 -11.11 -3.39
C VAL A 255 -1.52 -10.27 -3.08
N ASN A 256 -1.89 -10.22 -1.81
CA ASN A 256 -3.03 -9.45 -1.32
C ASN A 256 -2.64 -8.00 -0.98
N THR A 257 -3.65 -7.18 -0.66
CA THR A 257 -3.46 -5.75 -0.33
C THR A 257 -2.57 -5.52 0.89
N ASP A 258 -2.68 -6.36 1.93
CA ASP A 258 -1.90 -6.23 3.15
C ASP A 258 -0.41 -6.53 2.90
N GLU A 259 -0.11 -7.56 2.09
CA GLU A 259 1.23 -7.92 1.63
C GLU A 259 1.86 -6.78 0.80
N ILE A 260 1.08 -6.13 -0.07
CA ILE A 260 1.52 -4.96 -0.84
C ILE A 260 1.84 -3.78 0.11
N CYS A 261 0.96 -3.48 1.08
CA CYS A 261 1.19 -2.39 2.03
C CYS A 261 2.46 -2.61 2.86
N ALA A 262 2.69 -3.84 3.31
CA ALA A 262 3.92 -4.21 4.02
C ALA A 262 5.16 -4.03 3.13
N ALA A 263 5.09 -4.37 1.84
CA ALA A 263 6.19 -4.18 0.90
C ALA A 263 6.52 -2.69 0.64
N ILE A 264 5.50 -1.81 0.54
CA ILE A 264 5.72 -0.35 0.42
C ILE A 264 6.52 0.16 1.63
N LYS A 265 6.15 -0.30 2.83
CA LYS A 265 6.85 0.05 4.07
C LYS A 265 8.29 -0.46 4.08
N ASP A 266 8.52 -1.70 3.67
CA ASP A 266 9.87 -2.27 3.59
C ASP A 266 10.77 -1.44 2.66
N ILE A 267 10.27 -1.08 1.47
CA ILE A 267 11.00 -0.22 0.53
C ILE A 267 11.29 1.14 1.16
N PHE A 268 10.33 1.74 1.86
CA PHE A 268 10.54 3.00 2.56
C PHE A 268 11.57 2.90 3.70
N GLU A 269 11.57 1.80 4.45
CA GLU A 269 12.53 1.58 5.55
C GLU A 269 13.97 1.44 5.04
N ASP A 270 14.17 0.78 3.89
CA ASP A 270 15.48 0.58 3.25
C ASP A 270 15.95 1.80 2.43
N THR A 271 15.07 2.42 1.64
CA THR A 271 15.45 3.40 0.61
C THR A 271 14.98 4.83 0.91
N ARG A 272 14.11 5.02 1.90
CA ARG A 272 13.39 6.28 2.17
C ARG A 272 12.55 6.79 1.00
N SER A 273 12.26 5.92 0.05
CA SER A 273 11.43 6.21 -1.11
C SER A 273 10.03 5.64 -0.91
N ILE A 274 9.02 6.34 -1.42
CA ILE A 274 7.62 5.95 -1.30
C ILE A 274 7.19 5.44 -2.67
N THR A 275 6.89 4.15 -2.76
CA THR A 275 6.39 3.52 -3.99
C THR A 275 4.86 3.56 -4.05
N GLU A 276 4.33 3.49 -5.26
CA GLU A 276 2.91 3.21 -5.45
C GLU A 276 2.62 1.72 -5.21
N PRO A 277 1.36 1.29 -4.99
CA PRO A 277 1.07 -0.11 -4.71
C PRO A 277 1.54 -1.09 -5.79
N ALA A 278 1.45 -0.74 -7.07
CA ALA A 278 2.00 -1.53 -8.17
C ALA A 278 3.55 -1.56 -8.17
N GLY A 279 4.18 -0.50 -7.66
CA GLY A 279 5.63 -0.38 -7.47
C GLY A 279 6.17 -1.42 -6.50
N ALA A 280 5.48 -1.66 -5.38
CA ALA A 280 5.91 -2.57 -4.32
C ALA A 280 5.55 -4.05 -4.56
N LEU A 281 4.80 -4.34 -5.62
CA LEU A 281 4.25 -5.68 -5.87
C LEU A 281 5.35 -6.75 -6.00
N ALA A 282 6.45 -6.44 -6.68
CA ALA A 282 7.58 -7.37 -6.81
C ALA A 282 8.22 -7.74 -5.46
N VAL A 283 8.37 -6.76 -4.55
CA VAL A 283 8.89 -6.99 -3.20
C VAL A 283 7.93 -7.85 -2.37
N ALA A 284 6.62 -7.63 -2.48
CA ALA A 284 5.62 -8.47 -1.83
C ALA A 284 5.71 -9.93 -2.31
N GLY A 285 5.79 -10.15 -3.62
CA GLY A 285 5.95 -11.48 -4.20
C GLY A 285 7.25 -12.17 -3.80
N LEU A 286 8.36 -11.40 -3.75
CA LEU A 286 9.66 -11.89 -3.28
C LEU A 286 9.57 -12.40 -1.83
N LYS A 287 8.96 -11.63 -0.92
CA LYS A 287 8.77 -12.06 0.49
C LYS A 287 7.97 -13.35 0.58
N LYS A 288 6.89 -13.46 -0.21
CA LYS A 288 6.03 -14.66 -0.25
C LYS A 288 6.78 -15.86 -0.80
N TYR A 289 7.61 -15.66 -1.83
CA TYR A 289 8.50 -16.68 -2.38
C TYR A 289 9.50 -17.19 -1.33
N VAL A 290 10.20 -16.28 -0.64
CA VAL A 290 11.16 -16.66 0.40
C VAL A 290 10.51 -17.47 1.51
N ALA A 291 9.32 -17.05 1.97
CA ALA A 291 8.57 -17.78 2.99
C ALA A 291 8.13 -19.17 2.51
N ARG A 292 7.63 -19.29 1.27
CA ARG A 292 7.15 -20.56 0.70
C ARG A 292 8.28 -21.56 0.48
N GLU A 293 9.39 -21.11 -0.08
CA GLU A 293 10.53 -21.97 -0.45
C GLU A 293 11.52 -22.19 0.68
N SER A 294 11.37 -21.47 1.81
CA SER A 294 12.42 -21.37 2.83
C SER A 294 13.78 -20.98 2.24
N ALA A 295 13.75 -20.08 1.24
CA ALA A 295 14.93 -19.67 0.49
C ALA A 295 15.94 -18.95 1.38
N LYS A 296 17.23 -19.28 1.25
CA LYS A 296 18.34 -18.67 1.99
C LYS A 296 19.58 -18.58 1.11
N ASN A 297 20.42 -17.57 1.38
CA ASN A 297 21.67 -17.31 0.66
C ASN A 297 21.49 -17.13 -0.86
N GLN A 298 20.30 -16.71 -1.30
CA GLN A 298 20.01 -16.41 -2.70
C GLN A 298 20.21 -14.93 -3.01
N THR A 299 20.51 -14.62 -4.28
CA THR A 299 20.45 -13.26 -4.83
C THR A 299 19.12 -13.07 -5.54
N LEU A 300 18.27 -12.21 -4.95
CA LEU A 300 16.89 -11.98 -5.36
C LEU A 300 16.72 -10.53 -5.78
N ILE A 301 16.13 -10.27 -6.95
CA ILE A 301 15.94 -8.91 -7.46
C ILE A 301 14.46 -8.59 -7.61
N ALA A 302 14.00 -7.48 -7.05
CA ALA A 302 12.65 -6.96 -7.24
C ALA A 302 12.67 -5.68 -8.07
N ILE A 303 11.70 -5.54 -8.99
CA ILE A 303 11.53 -4.29 -9.76
C ILE A 303 10.60 -3.33 -9.02
N ASP A 304 11.15 -2.23 -8.53
CA ASP A 304 10.37 -1.11 -7.99
C ASP A 304 9.85 -0.26 -9.16
N SER A 305 8.65 -0.62 -9.63
CA SER A 305 8.18 -0.19 -10.96
C SER A 305 7.65 1.25 -11.05
N GLY A 306 7.28 1.88 -9.92
CA GLY A 306 6.77 3.24 -9.93
C GLY A 306 6.44 3.82 -8.55
N ALA A 307 6.22 5.14 -8.53
CA ALA A 307 5.99 5.93 -7.31
C ALA A 307 4.92 7.02 -7.45
N ASN A 308 3.99 6.91 -8.41
CA ASN A 308 2.92 7.90 -8.59
C ASN A 308 1.72 7.61 -7.66
N VAL A 309 1.93 7.81 -6.36
CA VAL A 309 0.90 7.62 -5.32
C VAL A 309 0.26 8.94 -4.88
N ASN A 310 -1.04 8.93 -4.60
CA ASN A 310 -1.68 10.06 -3.91
C ASN A 310 -1.30 10.03 -2.42
N PHE A 311 -0.85 11.17 -1.88
CA PHE A 311 -0.45 11.31 -0.48
C PHE A 311 -1.52 10.84 0.51
N ASP A 312 -2.81 11.09 0.23
CA ASP A 312 -3.91 10.64 1.10
C ASP A 312 -3.99 9.11 1.23
N ARG A 313 -3.51 8.37 0.23
CA ARG A 313 -3.46 6.89 0.30
C ARG A 313 -2.40 6.38 1.27
N LEU A 314 -1.41 7.20 1.64
CA LEU A 314 -0.37 6.78 2.59
C LEU A 314 -0.93 6.48 3.97
N ARG A 315 -2.01 7.17 4.38
CA ARG A 315 -2.70 6.84 5.62
C ARG A 315 -3.24 5.41 5.60
N HIS A 316 -3.93 5.04 4.53
CA HIS A 316 -4.48 3.69 4.37
C HIS A 316 -3.36 2.64 4.32
N ILE A 317 -2.27 2.92 3.60
CA ILE A 317 -1.09 2.05 3.51
C ILE A 317 -0.46 1.86 4.90
N ALA A 318 -0.28 2.93 5.66
CA ALA A 318 0.28 2.88 7.00
C ALA A 318 -0.58 2.01 7.93
N GLU A 319 -1.89 2.29 7.99
CA GLU A 319 -2.85 1.54 8.82
C GLU A 319 -2.89 0.05 8.46
N ARG A 320 -2.88 -0.30 7.17
CA ARG A 320 -2.90 -1.69 6.68
C ARG A 320 -1.56 -2.41 6.90
N SER A 321 -0.44 -1.71 6.77
CA SER A 321 0.90 -2.29 6.95
C SER A 321 1.15 -2.76 8.38
N GLU A 322 0.65 -2.05 9.40
CA GLU A 322 0.80 -2.44 10.81
C GLU A 322 0.06 -3.74 11.12
N LEU A 323 -1.12 -3.92 10.52
CA LEU A 323 -1.95 -5.11 10.66
C LEU A 323 -1.37 -6.30 9.89
N GLY A 324 -0.98 -6.11 8.63
CA GLY A 324 -0.47 -7.17 7.76
C GLY A 324 0.85 -7.79 8.22
N GLU A 325 1.69 -7.04 8.94
CA GLU A 325 2.96 -7.54 9.48
C GLU A 325 2.82 -8.25 10.83
N ASN A 326 1.61 -8.48 11.36
CA ASN A 326 1.38 -8.93 12.74
C ASN A 326 2.16 -8.07 13.76
N ARG A 327 2.32 -6.75 13.49
CA ARG A 327 2.98 -5.81 14.42
C ARG A 327 1.99 -5.20 15.42
N GLU A 328 0.69 -5.39 15.22
CA GLU A 328 -0.38 -4.99 16.13
C GLU A 328 -1.33 -6.18 16.35
N ALA A 329 -1.72 -6.42 17.60
CA ALA A 329 -2.84 -7.29 17.95
C ALA A 329 -4.06 -6.43 18.29
N ILE A 330 -5.20 -6.72 17.65
CA ILE A 330 -6.48 -6.14 18.04
C ILE A 330 -7.23 -7.18 18.87
N ILE A 331 -7.57 -6.81 20.09
CA ILE A 331 -8.27 -7.71 21.02
C ILE A 331 -9.50 -7.04 21.63
N ALA A 332 -10.51 -7.86 21.92
CA ALA A 332 -11.60 -7.48 22.81
C ALA A 332 -11.39 -8.19 24.15
N VAL A 333 -11.25 -7.42 25.23
CA VAL A 333 -11.08 -7.95 26.59
C VAL A 333 -12.27 -7.58 27.44
N LYS A 334 -12.71 -8.53 28.26
CA LYS A 334 -13.72 -8.29 29.29
C LYS A 334 -13.05 -8.17 30.66
N ILE A 335 -13.29 -7.06 31.36
CA ILE A 335 -12.78 -6.79 32.71
C ILE A 335 -13.94 -6.48 33.68
N PRO A 336 -13.78 -6.67 35.00
CA PRO A 336 -14.82 -6.30 35.95
C PRO A 336 -15.08 -4.79 35.97
N GLU A 337 -16.34 -4.38 35.95
CA GLU A 337 -16.75 -2.97 35.98
C GLU A 337 -16.65 -2.38 37.39
N ARG A 338 -15.42 -2.06 37.81
CA ARG A 338 -15.13 -1.46 39.12
C ARG A 338 -13.87 -0.61 39.11
N PRO A 339 -13.76 0.36 40.03
CA PRO A 339 -12.56 1.19 40.15
C PRO A 339 -11.28 0.36 40.25
N GLY A 340 -10.29 0.69 39.41
CA GLY A 340 -8.98 0.04 39.38
C GLY A 340 -8.83 -1.12 38.38
N SER A 341 -9.90 -1.65 37.80
CA SER A 341 -9.80 -2.76 36.82
C SER A 341 -9.01 -2.38 35.57
N PHE A 342 -9.19 -1.17 35.04
CA PHE A 342 -8.43 -0.66 33.89
C PHE A 342 -6.93 -0.63 34.17
N LYS A 343 -6.54 -0.13 35.34
CA LYS A 343 -5.14 -0.09 35.78
C LYS A 343 -4.55 -1.50 35.91
N ALA A 344 -5.31 -2.44 36.47
CA ALA A 344 -4.90 -3.84 36.59
C ALA A 344 -4.67 -4.47 35.21
N PHE A 345 -5.62 -4.30 34.28
CA PHE A 345 -5.50 -4.83 32.93
C PHE A 345 -4.33 -4.21 32.15
N CYS A 346 -4.18 -2.88 32.17
CA CYS A 346 -3.03 -2.26 31.50
C CYS A 346 -1.70 -2.72 32.14
N SER A 347 -1.69 -3.09 33.43
CA SER A 347 -0.48 -3.61 34.09
C SER A 347 -0.15 -5.03 33.62
N ALA A 348 -1.18 -5.85 33.35
CA ALA A 348 -1.05 -7.18 32.76
C ALA A 348 -0.44 -7.15 31.35
N LEU A 349 -0.68 -6.09 30.58
CA LEU A 349 -0.03 -5.88 29.27
C LEU A 349 1.48 -5.62 29.38
N GLY A 350 1.99 -5.35 30.60
CA GLY A 350 3.40 -5.21 30.90
C GLY A 350 4.04 -4.00 30.23
N LYS A 351 5.11 -4.23 29.47
CA LYS A 351 5.86 -3.18 28.74
C LYS A 351 5.42 -3.03 27.27
N ARG A 352 4.35 -3.71 26.85
CA ARG A 352 3.84 -3.59 25.48
C ARG A 352 3.21 -2.22 25.30
N ASN A 353 3.45 -1.59 24.16
CA ASN A 353 2.83 -0.30 23.85
C ASN A 353 1.37 -0.53 23.46
N ILE A 354 0.49 0.28 24.04
CA ILE A 354 -0.92 0.29 23.69
C ILE A 354 -1.08 1.31 22.55
N THR A 355 -1.58 0.84 21.41
CA THR A 355 -1.85 1.66 20.21
C THR A 355 -3.27 2.18 20.23
N GLU A 356 -4.22 1.40 20.74
CA GLU A 356 -5.62 1.79 20.91
C GLU A 356 -6.19 1.30 22.24
N PHE A 357 -7.04 2.11 22.87
CA PHE A 357 -7.75 1.72 24.08
C PHE A 357 -9.09 2.44 24.10
N ASN A 358 -10.15 1.73 23.72
CA ASN A 358 -11.49 2.28 23.55
C ASN A 358 -12.51 1.52 24.39
N TYR A 359 -13.34 2.27 25.12
CA TYR A 359 -14.32 1.76 26.06
C TYR A 359 -15.48 2.75 26.23
N ARG A 360 -16.70 2.21 26.34
CA ARG A 360 -17.90 2.92 26.78
C ARG A 360 -18.63 2.02 27.78
N TYR A 361 -19.13 2.64 28.84
CA TYR A 361 -19.98 1.97 29.82
C TYR A 361 -21.21 1.35 29.15
N ALA A 362 -21.53 0.10 29.53
CA ALA A 362 -22.66 -0.64 28.95
C ALA A 362 -23.35 -1.57 29.96
N ASP A 363 -22.60 -2.19 30.88
CA ASP A 363 -23.10 -3.16 31.86
C ASP A 363 -22.45 -2.92 33.23
N ASP A 364 -23.20 -3.14 34.31
CA ASP A 364 -22.76 -2.85 35.67
C ASP A 364 -21.73 -3.86 36.23
N ASN A 365 -21.55 -5.02 35.58
CA ASN A 365 -20.68 -6.09 36.06
C ASN A 365 -19.41 -6.22 35.21
N ASP A 366 -19.55 -6.12 33.89
CA ASP A 366 -18.49 -6.41 32.94
C ASP A 366 -18.27 -5.23 31.96
N ALA A 367 -17.06 -4.66 31.95
CA ALA A 367 -16.60 -3.75 30.91
C ALA A 367 -16.03 -4.52 29.73
N GLN A 368 -16.51 -4.22 28.51
CA GLN A 368 -15.92 -4.72 27.26
C GLN A 368 -15.02 -3.64 26.64
N ILE A 369 -13.72 -3.92 26.54
CA ILE A 369 -12.72 -2.97 26.04
C ILE A 369 -12.17 -3.46 24.71
N PHE A 370 -12.07 -2.53 23.76
CA PHE A 370 -11.37 -2.73 22.49
C PHE A 370 -9.94 -2.18 22.61
N VAL A 371 -8.94 -3.04 22.39
CA VAL A 371 -7.54 -2.72 22.65
C VAL A 371 -6.67 -3.09 21.45
N GLY A 372 -5.86 -2.14 21.02
CA GLY A 372 -4.74 -2.36 20.09
C GLY A 372 -3.44 -2.45 20.90
N VAL A 373 -2.66 -3.51 20.68
CA VAL A 373 -1.39 -3.73 21.37
C VAL A 373 -0.28 -3.93 20.35
N GLN A 374 0.77 -3.13 20.43
CA GLN A 374 1.95 -3.30 19.60
C GLN A 374 2.68 -4.58 19.99
N LEU A 375 2.88 -5.45 19.01
CA LEU A 375 3.60 -6.70 19.12
C LEU A 375 5.10 -6.48 18.87
N ARG A 376 5.93 -7.29 19.54
CA ARG A 376 7.35 -7.35 19.24
C ARG A 376 7.56 -8.19 17.98
N SER A 377 8.62 -7.91 17.23
CA SER A 377 9.02 -8.72 16.09
C SER A 377 9.27 -10.18 16.51
N GLY A 378 8.43 -11.10 16.03
CA GLY A 378 8.52 -12.53 16.32
C GLY A 378 7.25 -13.27 15.89
N ILE A 379 7.40 -14.49 15.39
CA ILE A 379 6.29 -15.28 14.80
C ILE A 379 5.20 -15.60 15.85
N ASP A 380 5.56 -15.64 17.14
CA ASP A 380 4.66 -16.06 18.22
C ASP A 380 4.20 -14.93 19.17
N ALA A 381 4.62 -13.67 18.94
CA ALA A 381 4.36 -12.57 19.89
C ALA A 381 2.86 -12.34 20.18
N ARG A 382 2.01 -12.58 19.18
CA ARG A 382 0.54 -12.54 19.30
C ARG A 382 0.02 -13.67 20.19
N ALA A 383 0.49 -14.89 19.97
CA ALA A 383 0.09 -16.06 20.75
C ALA A 383 0.57 -15.96 22.20
N GLU A 384 1.78 -15.46 22.42
CA GLU A 384 2.33 -15.17 23.75
C GLU A 384 1.45 -14.19 24.52
N LEU A 385 1.10 -13.04 23.90
CA LEU A 385 0.21 -12.04 24.50
C LEU A 385 -1.13 -12.65 24.93
N LEU A 386 -1.77 -13.41 24.04
CA LEU A 386 -3.07 -14.02 24.34
C LEU A 386 -2.96 -15.08 25.45
N THR A 387 -1.86 -15.82 25.50
CA THR A 387 -1.61 -16.85 26.51
C THR A 387 -1.37 -16.23 27.88
N GLU A 388 -0.58 -15.16 27.95
CA GLU A 388 -0.34 -14.39 29.18
C GLU A 388 -1.64 -13.79 29.72
N LEU A 389 -2.46 -13.17 28.88
CA LEU A 389 -3.74 -12.60 29.34
C LEU A 389 -4.71 -13.68 29.83
N LYS A 390 -4.76 -14.84 29.17
CA LYS A 390 -5.59 -15.96 29.61
C LYS A 390 -5.11 -16.58 30.92
N SER A 391 -3.80 -16.62 31.18
CA SER A 391 -3.25 -17.16 32.44
C SER A 391 -3.57 -16.26 33.63
N GLU A 392 -3.75 -14.96 33.41
CA GLU A 392 -4.28 -14.00 34.38
C GLU A 392 -5.82 -13.99 34.48
N ALA A 393 -6.49 -14.98 33.89
CA ALA A 393 -7.95 -15.17 33.88
C ALA A 393 -8.77 -14.08 33.14
N TYR A 394 -8.15 -13.31 32.25
CA TYR A 394 -8.91 -12.42 31.36
C TYR A 394 -9.62 -13.21 30.26
N LYS A 395 -10.88 -12.85 30.00
CA LYS A 395 -11.63 -13.31 28.83
C LYS A 395 -11.26 -12.41 27.65
N VAL A 396 -10.43 -12.93 26.75
CA VAL A 396 -9.91 -12.20 25.58
C VAL A 396 -10.34 -12.89 24.29
N ILE A 397 -10.86 -12.11 23.35
CA ILE A 397 -11.13 -12.50 21.97
C ILE A 397 -10.13 -11.79 21.08
N ASP A 398 -9.47 -12.55 20.22
CA ASP A 398 -8.55 -12.02 19.22
C ASP A 398 -9.32 -11.63 17.96
N LEU A 399 -9.18 -10.36 17.58
CA LEU A 399 -9.86 -9.73 16.46
C LEU A 399 -8.89 -9.27 15.37
N SER A 400 -7.60 -9.65 15.46
CA SER A 400 -6.57 -9.15 14.56
C SER A 400 -6.81 -9.55 13.09
N ASP A 401 -7.43 -10.71 12.85
CA ASP A 401 -7.82 -11.17 11.50
C ASP A 401 -9.26 -10.82 11.13
N ASN A 402 -9.98 -10.09 11.98
CA ASN A 402 -11.39 -9.74 11.76
C ASN A 402 -11.49 -8.43 10.94
N GLU A 403 -11.87 -8.52 9.66
CA GLU A 403 -12.02 -7.34 8.79
C GLU A 403 -13.03 -6.32 9.32
N MET A 404 -14.14 -6.76 9.93
CA MET A 404 -15.13 -5.85 10.50
C MET A 404 -14.57 -5.08 11.69
N ALA A 405 -13.74 -5.72 12.51
CA ALA A 405 -13.03 -5.05 13.60
C ALA A 405 -12.00 -4.03 13.07
N LYS A 406 -11.17 -4.45 12.09
CA LYS A 406 -10.10 -3.64 11.48
C LYS A 406 -10.61 -2.43 10.69
N LEU A 407 -11.70 -2.59 9.94
CA LEU A 407 -12.20 -1.56 9.02
C LEU A 407 -13.28 -0.67 9.63
N HIS A 408 -14.08 -1.20 10.55
CA HIS A 408 -15.25 -0.51 11.06
C HIS A 408 -15.22 -0.32 12.57
N VAL A 409 -15.22 -1.40 13.37
CA VAL A 409 -15.45 -1.29 14.82
C VAL A 409 -14.41 -0.42 15.50
N ARG A 410 -13.13 -0.49 15.12
CA ARG A 410 -12.08 0.37 15.70
C ARG A 410 -12.36 1.88 15.58
N TYR A 411 -13.24 2.28 14.66
CA TYR A 411 -13.69 3.66 14.45
C TYR A 411 -15.07 3.95 15.08
N MET A 412 -15.73 2.95 15.65
CA MET A 412 -17.11 3.02 16.13
C MET A 412 -17.25 2.72 17.64
N VAL A 413 -16.22 2.17 18.29
CA VAL A 413 -16.27 1.93 19.75
C VAL A 413 -16.41 3.26 20.49
N GLY A 414 -17.46 3.36 21.31
CA GLY A 414 -17.92 4.61 21.91
C GLY A 414 -19.43 4.53 22.04
N GLY A 415 -20.17 5.29 21.23
CA GLY A 415 -21.64 5.31 21.25
C GLY A 415 -22.23 5.89 22.54
N HIS A 416 -23.57 5.86 22.63
CA HIS A 416 -24.29 6.39 23.79
C HIS A 416 -24.16 5.48 25.01
N ALA A 417 -24.02 6.09 26.19
CA ALA A 417 -24.15 5.36 27.43
C ALA A 417 -25.61 4.97 27.68
N PRO A 418 -25.86 3.90 28.46
CA PRO A 418 -27.18 3.62 29.00
C PRO A 418 -27.69 4.78 29.88
N ASN A 419 -29.01 4.92 29.97
CA ASN A 419 -29.67 5.92 30.84
C ASN A 419 -29.30 5.80 32.34
N SER A 420 -28.69 4.69 32.76
CA SER A 420 -28.17 4.50 34.12
C SER A 420 -26.93 5.34 34.42
N VAL A 421 -26.19 5.78 33.40
CA VAL A 421 -25.07 6.69 33.55
C VAL A 421 -25.61 8.09 33.82
N THR A 422 -25.49 8.53 35.08
CA THR A 422 -25.85 9.88 35.52
C THR A 422 -24.59 10.64 35.95
N ASN A 423 -24.65 11.98 35.86
CA ASN A 423 -23.55 12.87 36.27
C ASN A 423 -22.21 12.59 35.57
N GLU A 424 -22.26 12.19 34.30
CA GLU A 424 -21.07 12.08 33.48
C GLU A 424 -20.55 13.48 33.10
N ILE A 425 -19.27 13.72 33.38
CA ILE A 425 -18.52 14.89 32.94
C ILE A 425 -17.40 14.44 32.01
N LEU A 426 -17.16 15.22 30.96
CA LEU A 426 -16.28 14.83 29.87
C LEU A 426 -15.04 15.73 29.83
N TYR A 427 -13.87 15.09 29.75
CA TYR A 427 -12.60 15.79 29.60
C TYR A 427 -11.77 15.23 28.45
N ARG A 428 -11.21 16.13 27.67
CA ARG A 428 -10.14 15.83 26.71
C ARG A 428 -8.80 16.13 27.35
N PHE A 429 -7.84 15.22 27.25
CA PHE A 429 -6.48 15.36 27.76
C PHE A 429 -5.45 15.31 26.62
N GLU A 430 -4.38 16.08 26.78
CA GLU A 430 -3.18 15.98 25.95
C GLU A 430 -1.93 15.80 26.83
N PHE A 431 -1.14 14.78 26.50
CA PHE A 431 0.14 14.54 27.14
C PHE A 431 1.21 14.12 26.13
N PRO A 432 2.50 14.40 26.39
CA PRO A 432 3.59 13.96 25.52
C PRO A 432 3.60 12.43 25.38
N GLU A 433 3.58 11.94 24.14
CA GLU A 433 3.56 10.50 23.87
C GLU A 433 4.94 9.89 24.15
N ARG A 434 4.99 8.88 25.02
CA ARG A 434 6.21 8.16 25.43
C ARG A 434 5.83 6.74 25.84
N PRO A 435 6.74 5.75 25.76
CA PRO A 435 6.45 4.40 26.25
C PRO A 435 5.88 4.41 27.68
N GLY A 436 4.67 3.88 27.85
CA GLY A 436 3.95 3.87 29.12
C GLY A 436 3.25 5.18 29.51
N ALA A 437 3.11 6.16 28.61
CA ALA A 437 2.42 7.42 28.88
C ALA A 437 0.95 7.20 29.29
N LEU A 438 0.21 6.38 28.54
CA LEU A 438 -1.16 5.99 28.89
C LEU A 438 -1.25 5.34 30.28
N MET A 439 -0.29 4.46 30.61
CA MET A 439 -0.23 3.83 31.92
C MET A 439 -0.02 4.85 33.04
N ASN A 440 0.90 5.79 32.83
CA ASN A 440 1.14 6.87 33.80
C ASN A 440 -0.07 7.79 33.95
N PHE A 441 -0.78 8.07 32.85
CA PHE A 441 -2.04 8.79 32.87
C PHE A 441 -3.10 8.07 33.71
N LEU A 442 -3.36 6.78 33.44
CA LEU A 442 -4.31 5.96 34.20
C LEU A 442 -3.92 5.83 35.68
N LYS A 443 -2.62 5.79 35.99
CA LYS A 443 -2.11 5.76 37.38
C LYS A 443 -2.42 7.04 38.14
N LYS A 444 -2.34 8.20 37.47
CA LYS A 444 -2.64 9.51 38.06
C LYS A 444 -4.13 9.78 38.15
N LEU A 445 -4.89 9.39 37.13
CA LEU A 445 -6.34 9.56 37.06
C LEU A 445 -7.10 8.60 37.98
N GLY A 446 -6.57 7.38 38.17
CA GLY A 446 -7.31 6.27 38.76
C GLY A 446 -7.51 6.37 40.28
N GLY A 447 -8.71 5.98 40.72
CA GLY A 447 -8.99 5.56 42.11
C GLY A 447 -10.14 6.30 42.79
N ARG A 448 -10.55 7.47 42.29
CA ARG A 448 -11.55 8.32 42.94
C ARG A 448 -12.94 8.28 42.31
N TRP A 449 -13.02 8.33 40.98
CA TRP A 449 -14.29 8.31 40.24
C TRP A 449 -14.34 7.16 39.24
N ASN A 450 -15.56 6.74 38.89
CA ASN A 450 -15.76 5.71 37.89
C ASN A 450 -15.54 6.28 36.48
N ILE A 451 -14.86 5.53 35.62
CA ILE A 451 -14.66 5.90 34.22
C ILE A 451 -15.81 5.31 33.42
N SER A 452 -16.63 6.15 32.79
CA SER A 452 -17.77 5.75 31.97
C SER A 452 -17.50 5.84 30.46
N MET A 453 -16.41 6.51 30.07
CA MET A 453 -15.92 6.53 28.70
C MET A 453 -14.40 6.65 28.69
N PHE A 454 -13.76 5.94 27.77
CA PHE A 454 -12.33 6.10 27.52
C PHE A 454 -12.04 5.89 26.05
N HIS A 455 -11.44 6.88 25.40
CA HIS A 455 -11.01 6.77 24.02
C HIS A 455 -9.57 7.26 23.89
N TYR A 456 -8.69 6.38 23.43
CA TYR A 456 -7.28 6.66 23.20
C TYR A 456 -6.81 5.95 21.92
N ARG A 457 -6.10 6.71 21.09
CA ARG A 457 -5.49 6.19 19.86
C ARG A 457 -4.16 6.89 19.59
N ASN A 458 -3.11 6.10 19.43
CA ASN A 458 -1.77 6.59 19.13
C ASN A 458 -1.49 6.45 17.63
N HIS A 459 -1.43 7.58 16.92
CA HIS A 459 -1.17 7.66 15.46
C HIS A 459 0.27 8.08 15.16
N GLY A 460 1.21 7.87 16.08
CA GLY A 460 2.56 8.44 15.95
C GLY A 460 2.57 9.97 16.03
N ALA A 461 1.52 10.56 16.61
CA ALA A 461 1.47 11.99 16.91
C ALA A 461 2.39 12.31 18.09
N ALA A 462 2.92 13.54 18.13
CA ALA A 462 3.77 14.00 19.24
C ALA A 462 3.05 14.03 20.60
N TYR A 463 1.71 14.03 20.59
CA TYR A 463 0.86 14.09 21.76
C TYR A 463 -0.14 12.93 21.75
N GLY A 464 -0.20 12.21 22.87
CA GLY A 464 -1.30 11.30 23.17
C GLY A 464 -2.55 12.11 23.47
N ARG A 465 -3.63 11.81 22.76
CA ARG A 465 -4.94 12.41 22.96
C ARG A 465 -5.87 11.39 23.60
N VAL A 466 -6.42 11.73 24.76
CA VAL A 466 -7.39 10.89 25.45
C VAL A 466 -8.68 11.69 25.63
N LEU A 467 -9.81 11.05 25.39
CA LEU A 467 -11.11 11.56 25.77
C LEU A 467 -11.66 10.64 26.88
N VAL A 468 -12.00 11.20 28.04
CA VAL A 468 -12.45 10.45 29.22
C VAL A 468 -13.77 11.00 29.73
N GLY A 469 -14.73 10.10 29.97
CA GLY A 469 -15.94 10.37 30.73
C GLY A 469 -15.79 9.87 32.16
N LEU A 470 -16.09 10.72 33.13
CA LEU A 470 -16.04 10.40 34.56
C LEU A 470 -17.43 10.57 35.16
N GLN A 471 -17.87 9.60 35.96
CA GLN A 471 -19.07 9.75 36.77
C GLN A 471 -18.71 10.41 38.11
N VAL A 472 -19.08 11.67 38.25
CA VAL A 472 -18.73 12.48 39.43
C VAL A 472 -20.00 12.93 40.15
N PRO A 473 -20.20 12.54 41.43
CA PRO A 473 -21.28 13.06 42.25
C PRO A 473 -21.35 14.59 42.24
N GLU A 474 -22.55 15.18 42.27
CA GLU A 474 -22.73 16.63 42.15
C GLU A 474 -21.97 17.42 43.23
N ASP A 475 -21.85 16.87 44.43
CA ASP A 475 -21.15 17.43 45.58
C ASP A 475 -19.60 17.35 45.46
N GLU A 476 -19.08 16.53 44.56
CA GLU A 476 -17.65 16.40 44.29
C GLU A 476 -17.16 17.16 43.05
N ARG A 477 -18.05 17.75 42.25
CA ARG A 477 -17.69 18.42 40.98
C ARG A 477 -16.63 19.53 41.14
N LEU A 478 -16.70 20.30 42.22
CA LEU A 478 -15.73 21.37 42.52
C LEU A 478 -14.30 20.83 42.79
N GLN A 479 -14.18 19.56 43.16
CA GLN A 479 -12.91 18.91 43.47
C GLN A 479 -12.24 18.32 42.23
N VAL A 480 -12.96 18.21 41.10
CA VAL A 480 -12.45 17.66 39.84
C VAL A 480 -11.36 18.55 39.28
N THR A 481 -11.61 19.85 39.14
CA THR A 481 -10.65 20.81 38.58
C THR A 481 -9.33 20.77 39.36
N GLN A 482 -9.39 20.82 40.69
CA GLN A 482 -8.20 20.75 41.54
C GLN A 482 -7.45 19.43 41.37
N PHE A 483 -8.16 18.31 41.29
CA PHE A 483 -7.55 17.01 41.03
C PHE A 483 -6.87 16.94 39.66
N LEU A 484 -7.49 17.47 38.61
CA LEU A 484 -6.91 17.49 37.26
C LEU A 484 -5.69 18.42 37.16
N ASP A 485 -5.68 19.54 37.89
CA ASP A 485 -4.52 20.42 38.00
C ASP A 485 -3.33 19.69 38.66
N ASP A 486 -3.59 18.90 39.73
CA ASP A 486 -2.56 18.09 40.41
C ASP A 486 -1.98 16.98 39.50
N ILE A 487 -2.76 16.46 38.54
CA ILE A 487 -2.28 15.48 37.56
C ILE A 487 -1.21 16.11 36.65
N GLY A 488 -1.33 17.40 36.34
CA GLY A 488 -0.35 18.19 35.58
C GLY A 488 -0.32 17.91 34.07
N TYR A 489 -1.44 17.50 33.48
CA TYR A 489 -1.61 17.40 32.02
C TYR A 489 -2.52 18.51 31.50
N ASN A 490 -2.39 18.86 30.22
CA ASN A 490 -3.33 19.78 29.59
C ASN A 490 -4.68 19.09 29.48
N TYR A 491 -5.74 19.76 29.91
CA TYR A 491 -7.11 19.25 29.82
C TYR A 491 -8.09 20.33 29.40
N TRP A 492 -9.22 19.89 28.84
CA TRP A 492 -10.35 20.72 28.45
C TRP A 492 -11.63 20.02 28.85
N GLU A 493 -12.55 20.75 29.46
CA GLU A 493 -13.91 20.24 29.68
C GLU A 493 -14.69 20.27 28.37
N GLU A 494 -15.27 19.14 28.00
CA GLU A 494 -16.01 18.93 26.75
C GLU A 494 -17.45 18.46 27.04
N THR A 495 -17.90 18.51 28.30
CA THR A 495 -19.24 18.05 28.74
C THR A 495 -20.38 18.69 27.94
N GLU A 496 -20.22 19.98 27.59
CA GLU A 496 -21.20 20.75 26.83
C GLU A 496 -20.97 20.71 25.31
N ASN A 497 -19.98 19.93 24.84
CA ASN A 497 -19.64 19.86 23.43
C ASN A 497 -20.81 19.26 22.61
N PRO A 498 -21.29 19.95 21.55
CA PRO A 498 -22.38 19.44 20.73
C PRO A 498 -22.11 18.06 20.11
N ALA A 499 -20.87 17.76 19.73
CA ALA A 499 -20.51 16.46 19.16
C ALA A 499 -20.64 15.33 20.20
N TYR A 500 -20.29 15.60 21.46
CA TYR A 500 -20.50 14.64 22.54
C TYR A 500 -22.00 14.41 22.75
N LYS A 501 -22.79 15.45 22.98
CA LYS A 501 -24.23 15.34 23.25
C LYS A 501 -25.02 14.61 22.16
N LEU A 502 -24.63 14.77 20.89
CA LEU A 502 -25.34 14.17 19.76
C LEU A 502 -24.99 12.70 19.51
N PHE A 503 -23.78 12.25 19.84
CA PHE A 503 -23.28 10.95 19.39
C PHE A 503 -22.75 10.03 20.50
N LEU A 504 -22.49 10.59 21.69
CA LEU A 504 -21.83 9.88 22.79
C LEU A 504 -22.57 10.06 24.12
N GLY A 505 -23.08 11.25 24.43
CA GLY A 505 -23.57 11.64 25.76
C GLY A 505 -24.97 11.20 26.13
#